data_AF-A0A924F1C2-F1
#
_entry.id   AF-A0A924F1C2-F1
#
_cell.length_a   1.000
_cell.length_b   1.000
_cell.length_c   1.000
_cell.angle_alpha   90.00
_cell.angle_beta   90.00
_cell.angle_gamma   90.00
#
_symmetry.space_group_name_H-M   'P 1'
#
loop_
_entity.id
_entity.type
_entity.pdbx_description
1 polymer ?
#
loop_
_entity_poly.entity_id
_entity_poly.type
_entity_poly.pdbx_seq_one_letter_code
_entity_poly.pdbx_strand_id
1 'polypeptide(L)'
;MITSRVRVTLALVYAGLALNACTPQGVATAPAPAPVIVTTATAPSPAAAPQAPVGARTPYRTAPADWHLLDPASDGVVGVGARRAMTELLGNAAPKRMITVAVIDGGVDTAHTTLRGALYLNARETPANGRDDDANGYVDDARGWNFIGGASGNLDDERLELTRLVAQCRANSNRSAVRTPCTTLEREFTAARADAVAQWAGLRPVVTGDD
;
A
#
# COMPACT_ATOMS: atom_id res chain seq x y z
N MET A 1 37.93 -81.59 5.16
CA MET A 1 36.71 -80.91 5.65
C MET A 1 36.96 -80.54 7.12
N ILE A 2 37.80 -79.54 7.43
CA ILE A 2 37.46 -78.13 7.71
C ILE A 2 36.34 -78.03 8.78
N THR A 3 36.63 -78.05 10.09
CA THR A 3 36.90 -76.90 11.04
C THR A 3 35.83 -75.80 10.96
N SER A 4 35.27 -75.17 11.99
CA SER A 4 35.57 -74.99 13.41
C SER A 4 34.29 -74.42 14.07
N ARG A 5 34.11 -74.60 15.39
CA ARG A 5 32.98 -74.09 16.16
C ARG A 5 33.13 -72.58 16.42
N VAL A 6 32.10 -71.80 16.09
CA VAL A 6 32.01 -70.36 16.35
C VAL A 6 31.78 -70.13 17.85
N ARG A 7 32.69 -69.41 18.51
CA ARG A 7 32.48 -68.81 19.82
C ARG A 7 32.10 -67.35 19.62
N VAL A 8 30.90 -66.99 20.04
CA VAL A 8 30.41 -65.59 20.09
C VAL A 8 30.99 -64.96 21.35
N THR A 9 31.94 -64.05 21.21
CA THR A 9 32.49 -63.25 22.31
C THR A 9 31.77 -61.91 22.33
N LEU A 10 31.01 -61.70 23.40
CA LEU A 10 30.32 -60.45 23.75
C LEU A 10 31.37 -59.39 24.13
N ALA A 11 31.54 -58.35 23.31
CA ALA A 11 32.35 -57.18 23.64
C ALA A 11 31.43 -56.01 24.04
N LEU A 12 31.33 -55.77 25.34
CA LEU A 12 30.80 -54.54 25.92
C LEU A 12 31.78 -53.40 25.62
N VAL A 13 31.40 -52.49 24.72
CA VAL A 13 32.08 -51.20 24.53
C VAL A 13 31.23 -50.14 25.22
N TYR A 14 31.74 -49.63 26.33
CA TYR A 14 31.23 -48.44 27.00
C TYR A 14 32.31 -47.35 26.98
N ALA A 15 31.83 -46.10 27.02
CA ALA A 15 32.56 -44.84 27.24
C ALA A 15 33.03 -44.10 25.98
N GLY A 16 32.28 -43.04 25.66
CA GLY A 16 32.68 -41.99 24.72
C GLY A 16 31.58 -40.94 24.48
N LEU A 17 30.88 -40.49 25.53
CA LEU A 17 29.94 -39.38 25.41
C LEU A 17 30.73 -38.06 25.32
N ALA A 18 31.13 -37.67 24.11
CA ALA A 18 31.67 -36.35 23.86
C ALA A 18 30.52 -35.33 23.88
N LEU A 19 30.32 -34.68 25.03
CA LEU A 19 29.53 -33.46 25.15
C LEU A 19 30.23 -32.36 24.34
N ASN A 20 29.83 -32.18 23.08
CA ASN A 20 30.13 -30.96 22.35
C ASN A 20 29.36 -29.81 23.00
N ALA A 21 30.06 -29.04 23.83
CA ALA A 21 29.59 -27.75 24.30
C ALA A 21 29.37 -26.86 23.06
N CYS A 22 28.11 -26.61 22.73
CA CYS A 22 27.69 -25.62 21.76
C CYS A 22 28.06 -24.24 22.32
N THR A 23 29.20 -23.70 21.87
CA THR A 23 29.55 -22.30 22.08
C THR A 23 28.66 -21.47 21.14
N PRO A 24 27.92 -20.47 21.64
CA PRO A 24 27.23 -19.56 20.74
C PRO A 24 28.29 -18.75 20.00
N GLN A 25 28.51 -19.07 18.72
CA GLN A 25 29.22 -18.16 17.84
C GLN A 25 28.39 -16.88 17.76
N GLY A 26 28.93 -15.81 18.36
CA GLY A 26 28.38 -14.48 18.19
C GLY A 26 28.27 -14.19 16.71
N VAL A 27 27.04 -13.99 16.23
CA VAL A 27 26.80 -13.43 14.92
C VAL A 27 27.45 -12.06 14.93
N ALA A 28 28.60 -11.94 14.26
CA ALA A 28 29.19 -10.65 13.95
C ALA A 28 28.19 -9.95 13.04
N THR A 29 27.39 -9.06 13.61
CA THR A 29 26.58 -8.10 12.88
C THR A 29 27.55 -7.25 12.07
N ALA A 30 27.55 -7.45 10.75
CA ALA A 30 28.20 -6.53 9.84
C ALA A 30 27.69 -5.12 10.18
N PRO A 31 28.57 -4.13 10.37
CA PRO A 31 28.13 -2.77 10.64
C PRO A 31 27.24 -2.33 9.48
N ALA A 32 26.04 -1.84 9.81
CA ALA A 32 25.13 -1.26 8.84
C ALA A 32 25.91 -0.23 7.98
N PRO A 33 25.79 -0.26 6.65
CA PRO A 33 26.46 0.73 5.81
C PRO A 33 26.02 2.11 6.27
N ALA A 34 26.99 3.00 6.53
CA ALA A 34 26.72 4.37 6.92
C ALA A 34 25.76 5.01 5.89
N PRO A 35 24.79 5.83 6.32
CA PRO A 35 23.90 6.51 5.40
C PRO A 35 24.73 7.36 4.45
N VAL A 36 24.71 7.03 3.17
CA VAL A 36 25.24 7.91 2.13
C VAL A 36 24.36 9.14 2.12
N ILE A 37 24.87 10.25 2.66
CA ILE A 37 24.22 11.55 2.53
C ILE A 37 24.33 11.92 1.05
N VAL A 38 23.27 11.61 0.29
CA VAL A 38 23.08 12.14 -1.04
C VAL A 38 22.98 13.65 -0.88
N THR A 39 24.06 14.35 -1.23
CA THR A 39 24.06 15.80 -1.34
C THR A 39 22.94 16.14 -2.32
N THR A 40 21.90 16.80 -1.83
CA THR A 40 20.75 17.19 -2.63
C THR A 40 21.25 18.09 -3.76
N ALA A 41 21.24 17.57 -4.99
CA ALA A 41 21.37 18.42 -6.16
C ALA A 41 20.25 19.45 -6.08
N THR A 42 20.61 20.71 -5.89
CA THR A 42 19.65 21.81 -5.87
C THR A 42 18.92 21.80 -7.21
N ALA A 43 17.62 21.52 -7.18
CA ALA A 43 16.79 21.61 -8.38
C ALA A 43 16.95 23.02 -8.97
N PRO A 44 17.23 23.17 -10.27
CA PRO A 44 17.29 24.49 -10.89
C PRO A 44 15.94 25.18 -10.64
N SER A 45 16.00 26.40 -10.10
CA SER A 45 14.83 27.25 -9.97
C SER A 45 14.20 27.38 -11.36
N PRO A 46 12.90 27.06 -11.53
CA PRO A 46 12.25 27.25 -12.82
C PRO A 46 12.44 28.69 -13.26
N ALA A 47 12.89 28.89 -14.49
CA ALA A 47 12.91 30.22 -15.09
C ALA A 47 11.54 30.87 -14.88
N ALA A 48 11.53 32.11 -14.40
CA ALA A 48 10.29 32.84 -14.14
C ALA A 48 9.39 32.75 -15.37
N ALA A 49 8.24 32.10 -15.21
CA ALA A 49 7.30 31.92 -16.31
C ALA A 49 6.82 33.29 -16.80
N PRO A 50 6.60 33.46 -18.13
CA PRO A 50 5.94 34.64 -18.66
C PRO A 50 4.61 34.83 -17.91
N GLN A 51 4.43 35.97 -17.25
CA GLN A 51 3.16 36.30 -16.64
C GLN A 51 2.15 36.51 -17.76
N ALA A 52 1.22 35.56 -17.92
CA ALA A 52 0.09 35.73 -18.82
C ALA A 52 -0.69 36.98 -18.39
N PRO A 53 -1.23 37.77 -19.33
CA PRO A 53 -1.97 38.98 -19.00
C PRO A 53 -3.15 38.61 -18.11
N VAL A 54 -3.19 39.19 -16.92
CA VAL A 54 -4.27 39.01 -15.95
C VAL A 54 -5.49 39.75 -16.49
N GLY A 55 -6.22 39.10 -17.41
CA GLY A 55 -7.50 39.58 -17.88
C GLY A 55 -8.46 39.74 -16.70
N ALA A 56 -9.27 40.79 -16.72
CA ALA A 56 -10.24 41.08 -15.68
C ALA A 56 -11.17 39.86 -15.48
N ARG A 57 -11.08 39.22 -14.31
CA ARG A 57 -11.83 38.00 -13.99
C ARG A 57 -12.88 38.26 -12.93
N THR A 58 -14.04 37.65 -13.14
CA THR A 58 -15.11 37.57 -12.17
C THR A 58 -14.64 36.72 -10.98
N PRO A 59 -14.70 37.22 -9.74
CA PRO A 59 -14.28 36.44 -8.58
C PRO A 59 -15.20 35.22 -8.38
N TYR A 60 -14.60 34.05 -8.15
CA TYR A 60 -15.35 32.85 -7.77
C TYR A 60 -15.98 33.06 -6.38
N ARG A 61 -17.31 32.94 -6.28
CA ARG A 61 -18.01 32.93 -4.97
C ARG A 61 -17.81 31.61 -4.20
N THR A 62 -17.60 30.52 -4.94
CA THR A 62 -17.35 29.17 -4.42
C THR A 62 -16.27 28.51 -5.28
N ALA A 63 -15.49 27.62 -4.69
CA ALA A 63 -14.47 26.88 -5.42
C ALA A 63 -15.11 26.08 -6.58
N PRO A 64 -14.58 26.18 -7.81
CA PRO A 64 -14.98 25.32 -8.93
C PRO A 64 -14.78 23.83 -8.61
N ALA A 65 -15.48 22.93 -9.29
CA ALA A 65 -15.36 21.49 -9.05
C ALA A 65 -13.93 20.95 -9.22
N ASP A 66 -13.18 21.52 -10.17
CA ASP A 66 -11.81 21.17 -10.52
C ASP A 66 -10.77 22.13 -9.92
N TRP A 67 -11.12 22.88 -8.87
CA TRP A 67 -10.25 23.89 -8.25
C TRP A 67 -8.84 23.37 -7.94
N HIS A 68 -8.73 22.09 -7.56
CA HIS A 68 -7.48 21.43 -7.19
C HIS A 68 -6.49 21.33 -8.36
N LEU A 69 -6.97 21.37 -9.60
CA LEU A 69 -6.14 21.33 -10.82
C LEU A 69 -5.67 22.72 -11.28
N LEU A 70 -6.30 23.79 -10.76
CA LEU A 70 -6.06 25.18 -11.17
C LEU A 70 -4.78 25.74 -10.55
N ASP A 71 -4.32 26.88 -11.06
CA ASP A 71 -3.09 27.54 -10.63
C ASP A 71 -3.36 28.94 -10.01
N PRO A 72 -2.76 29.30 -8.87
CA PRO A 72 -3.03 30.58 -8.22
C PRO A 72 -2.69 31.80 -9.07
N ALA A 73 -1.57 31.76 -9.81
CA ALA A 73 -1.09 32.91 -10.57
C ALA A 73 -1.92 33.13 -11.84
N SER A 74 -2.28 32.04 -12.51
CA SER A 74 -2.94 32.06 -13.81
C SER A 74 -4.44 31.83 -13.77
N ASP A 75 -5.03 31.34 -12.67
CA ASP A 75 -6.48 31.12 -12.49
C ASP A 75 -7.08 31.89 -11.30
N GLY A 76 -6.25 32.41 -10.39
CA GLY A 76 -6.70 33.09 -9.17
C GLY A 76 -7.31 32.14 -8.12
N VAL A 77 -7.15 30.83 -8.30
CA VAL A 77 -7.64 29.77 -7.41
C VAL A 77 -6.45 28.98 -6.87
N VAL A 78 -6.43 28.74 -5.56
CA VAL A 78 -5.33 28.03 -4.89
C VAL A 78 -5.40 26.53 -5.14
N GLY A 79 -5.01 26.09 -6.34
CA GLY A 79 -4.83 24.68 -6.70
C GLY A 79 -3.35 24.32 -6.90
N VAL A 80 -3.08 23.08 -7.36
CA VAL A 80 -1.71 22.56 -7.56
C VAL A 80 -1.11 22.88 -8.93
N GLY A 81 -1.85 23.55 -9.81
CA GLY A 81 -1.41 23.89 -11.16
C GLY A 81 -1.21 22.71 -12.11
N ALA A 82 -1.82 21.55 -11.81
CA ALA A 82 -1.67 20.33 -12.61
C ALA A 82 -2.10 20.52 -14.06
N ARG A 83 -3.20 21.25 -14.30
CA ARG A 83 -3.71 21.52 -15.67
C ARG A 83 -2.72 22.34 -16.50
N ARG A 84 -2.12 23.36 -15.86
CA ARG A 84 -1.10 24.20 -16.47
C ARG A 84 0.15 23.38 -16.79
N ALA A 85 0.64 22.58 -15.83
CA ALA A 85 1.78 21.69 -16.05
C ALA A 85 1.52 20.70 -17.20
N MET A 86 0.33 20.09 -17.24
CA MET A 86 -0.04 19.18 -18.32
C MET A 86 -0.03 19.86 -19.69
N THR A 87 -0.48 21.12 -19.77
CA THR A 87 -0.58 21.85 -21.04
C THR A 87 0.78 22.43 -21.47
N GLU A 88 1.48 23.12 -20.58
CA GLU A 88 2.71 23.85 -20.90
C GLU A 88 3.96 22.96 -20.89
N LEU A 89 4.04 21.97 -20.00
CA LEU A 89 5.23 21.12 -19.86
C LEU A 89 5.09 19.80 -20.62
N LEU A 90 3.89 19.23 -20.62
CA LEU A 90 3.65 17.88 -21.15
C LEU A 90 2.87 17.85 -22.47
N GLY A 91 2.24 18.95 -22.88
CA GLY A 91 1.30 18.98 -24.02
C GLY A 91 1.90 18.51 -25.35
N ASN A 92 3.20 18.73 -25.56
CA ASN A 92 3.95 18.29 -26.73
C ASN A 92 5.07 17.28 -26.38
N ALA A 93 5.13 16.82 -25.13
CA ALA A 93 6.20 15.94 -24.68
C ALA A 93 5.80 14.48 -24.87
N ALA A 94 6.63 13.70 -25.55
CA ALA A 94 6.48 12.25 -25.57
C ALA A 94 6.91 11.65 -24.22
N PRO A 95 6.18 10.64 -23.69
CA PRO A 95 6.61 9.92 -22.50
C PRO A 95 7.99 9.28 -22.73
N LYS A 96 8.95 9.56 -21.85
CA LYS A 96 10.31 8.97 -21.94
C LYS A 96 10.41 7.59 -21.31
N ARG A 97 9.58 7.33 -20.31
CA ARG A 97 9.53 6.07 -19.55
C ARG A 97 8.14 5.89 -18.96
N MET A 98 7.72 4.64 -18.84
CA MET A 98 6.58 4.28 -18.01
C MET A 98 6.98 4.33 -16.54
N ILE A 99 6.11 4.87 -15.70
CA ILE A 99 6.28 4.95 -14.25
C ILE A 99 5.22 4.07 -13.62
N THR A 100 5.66 3.03 -12.90
CA THR A 100 4.78 2.26 -12.03
C THR A 100 4.63 3.00 -10.71
N VAL A 101 3.38 3.27 -10.32
CA VAL A 101 3.05 3.91 -9.03
C VAL A 101 2.30 2.90 -8.18
N ALA A 102 2.81 2.63 -6.98
CA ALA A 102 2.12 1.80 -6.00
C ALA A 102 1.15 2.64 -5.17
N VAL A 103 -0.10 2.21 -5.09
CA VAL A 103 -1.15 2.82 -4.26
C VAL A 103 -1.44 1.87 -3.10
N ILE A 104 -1.27 2.35 -1.87
CA ILE A 104 -1.55 1.59 -0.65
C ILE A 104 -2.78 2.24 0.00
N ASP A 105 -3.95 1.67 -0.29
CA ASP A 105 -5.27 2.16 0.12
C ASP A 105 -6.22 0.96 0.25
N GLY A 106 -7.53 1.17 0.41
CA GLY A 106 -8.58 0.14 0.42
C GLY A 106 -8.83 -0.55 -0.93
N GLY A 107 -7.85 -0.56 -1.83
CA GLY A 107 -7.95 -1.13 -3.17
C GLY A 107 -8.41 -0.14 -4.25
N VAL A 108 -8.65 -0.67 -5.46
CA VAL A 108 -9.08 0.10 -6.63
C VAL A 108 -10.12 -0.68 -7.41
N ASP A 109 -11.12 0.02 -7.95
CA ASP A 109 -12.07 -0.59 -8.89
C ASP A 109 -11.37 -0.91 -10.22
N THR A 110 -11.02 -2.18 -10.41
CA THR A 110 -10.36 -2.65 -11.63
C THR A 110 -11.30 -2.76 -12.84
N ALA A 111 -12.61 -2.64 -12.64
CA ALA A 111 -13.59 -2.64 -13.72
C ALA A 111 -13.82 -1.23 -14.31
N HIS A 112 -13.43 -0.18 -13.59
CA HIS A 112 -13.62 1.21 -13.97
C HIS A 112 -13.02 1.52 -15.36
N THR A 113 -13.87 1.99 -16.29
CA THR A 113 -13.52 2.15 -17.71
C THR A 113 -12.32 3.08 -17.94
N THR A 114 -12.26 4.21 -17.22
CA THR A 114 -11.16 5.18 -17.35
C THR A 114 -9.82 4.68 -16.80
N LEU A 115 -9.83 3.72 -15.87
CA LEU A 115 -8.60 3.22 -15.24
C LEU A 115 -7.97 2.06 -16.01
N ARG A 116 -8.72 1.38 -16.89
CA ARG A 116 -8.26 0.17 -17.59
C ARG A 116 -6.89 0.32 -18.27
N GLY A 117 -6.58 1.47 -18.84
CA GLY A 117 -5.29 1.74 -19.50
C GLY A 117 -4.13 2.08 -18.56
N ALA A 118 -4.41 2.35 -17.28
CA ALA A 118 -3.44 2.73 -16.26
C ALA A 118 -3.22 1.66 -15.19
N LEU A 119 -4.02 0.59 -15.17
CA LEU A 119 -3.86 -0.52 -14.24
C LEU A 119 -2.54 -1.26 -14.51
N TYR A 120 -1.79 -1.50 -13.44
CA TYR A 120 -0.58 -2.31 -13.49
C TYR A 120 -0.92 -3.78 -13.81
N LEU A 121 -0.04 -4.43 -14.56
CA LEU A 121 -0.08 -5.86 -14.84
C LEU A 121 1.25 -6.48 -14.40
N ASN A 122 1.20 -7.46 -13.50
CA ASN A 122 2.36 -8.26 -13.13
C ASN A 122 2.69 -9.21 -14.30
N ALA A 123 3.71 -8.87 -15.08
CA ALA A 123 4.12 -9.66 -16.25
C ALA A 123 4.73 -11.03 -15.87
N ARG A 124 4.96 -11.29 -14.58
CA ARG A 124 5.51 -12.55 -14.07
C ARG A 124 4.42 -13.49 -13.53
N GLU A 125 3.15 -13.07 -13.57
CA GLU A 125 2.00 -13.87 -13.14
C GLU A 125 1.12 -14.30 -14.31
N THR A 126 0.63 -15.54 -14.25
CA THR A 126 -0.42 -16.05 -15.12
C THR A 126 -1.76 -15.91 -14.39
N PRO A 127 -2.67 -15.03 -14.85
CA PRO A 127 -3.92 -14.78 -14.11
C PRO A 127 -4.78 -16.04 -13.96
N ALA A 128 -5.25 -16.28 -12.73
CA ALA A 128 -6.21 -17.31 -12.35
C ALA A 128 -5.71 -18.75 -12.59
N ASN A 129 -4.41 -18.98 -12.39
CA ASN A 129 -3.82 -20.33 -12.44
C ASN A 129 -3.73 -20.99 -11.05
N GLY A 130 -4.04 -20.25 -9.98
CA GLY A 130 -3.99 -20.72 -8.59
C GLY A 130 -2.57 -20.91 -8.04
N ARG A 131 -1.56 -20.30 -8.65
CA ARG A 131 -0.15 -20.40 -8.28
C ARG A 131 0.44 -19.01 -8.07
N ASP A 132 1.50 -18.98 -7.29
CA ASP A 132 2.41 -17.84 -7.17
C ASP A 132 3.54 -18.12 -8.17
N ASP A 133 3.46 -17.53 -9.36
CA ASP A 133 4.38 -17.81 -10.47
C ASP A 133 5.71 -17.07 -10.30
N ASP A 134 5.70 -15.91 -9.64
CA ASP A 134 6.89 -15.08 -9.43
C ASP A 134 7.57 -15.26 -8.06
N ALA A 135 7.01 -16.16 -7.24
CA ALA A 135 7.50 -16.60 -5.93
C ALA A 135 7.65 -15.44 -4.92
N ASN A 136 6.75 -14.45 -4.99
CA ASN A 136 6.75 -13.31 -4.09
C ASN A 136 5.92 -13.52 -2.81
N GLY A 137 5.21 -14.64 -2.70
CA GLY A 137 4.34 -14.99 -1.58
C GLY A 137 2.86 -14.68 -1.79
N TYR A 138 2.46 -14.22 -2.98
CA TYR A 138 1.10 -13.80 -3.33
C TYR A 138 0.60 -14.58 -4.56
N VAL A 139 -0.44 -15.39 -4.37
CA VAL A 139 -1.02 -16.21 -5.43
C VAL A 139 -1.88 -15.35 -6.37
N ASP A 140 -1.65 -15.42 -7.69
CA ASP A 140 -2.45 -14.72 -8.70
C ASP A 140 -2.52 -13.17 -8.54
N ASP A 141 -1.44 -12.50 -8.09
CA ASP A 141 -1.38 -11.05 -7.84
C ASP A 141 -1.25 -10.18 -9.11
N ALA A 142 -1.92 -10.57 -10.19
CA ALA A 142 -1.78 -10.03 -11.54
C ALA A 142 -1.98 -8.50 -11.66
N ARG A 143 -2.74 -7.87 -10.76
CA ARG A 143 -3.00 -6.41 -10.75
C ARG A 143 -2.59 -5.74 -9.44
N GLY A 144 -1.79 -6.41 -8.63
CA GLY A 144 -1.51 -6.06 -7.25
C GLY A 144 -2.18 -7.02 -6.27
N TRP A 145 -2.09 -6.69 -4.99
CA TRP A 145 -2.44 -7.60 -3.92
C TRP A 145 -3.33 -6.93 -2.86
N ASN A 146 -4.26 -7.72 -2.32
CA ASN A 146 -5.00 -7.32 -1.14
C ASN A 146 -4.31 -7.86 0.12
N PHE A 147 -3.70 -6.96 0.89
CA PHE A 147 -3.06 -7.31 2.16
C PHE A 147 -4.07 -7.58 3.29
N ILE A 148 -5.35 -7.27 3.05
CA ILE A 148 -6.44 -7.50 3.99
C ILE A 148 -6.88 -8.95 3.83
N GLY A 149 -6.63 -9.75 4.86
CA GLY A 149 -6.94 -11.18 4.86
C GLY A 149 -6.00 -11.97 3.94
N GLY A 150 -4.84 -12.40 4.48
CA GLY A 150 -4.08 -13.49 3.85
C GLY A 150 -4.90 -14.77 3.75
N ALA A 151 -4.31 -15.91 3.39
CA ALA A 151 -5.02 -17.18 3.20
C ALA A 151 -5.96 -17.60 4.37
N SER A 152 -5.77 -17.04 5.58
CA SER A 152 -6.62 -17.25 6.76
C SER A 152 -7.70 -16.17 7.02
N GLY A 153 -7.85 -15.14 6.17
CA GLY A 153 -9.03 -14.24 6.18
C GLY A 153 -9.25 -13.41 7.45
N ASN A 154 -8.19 -12.89 8.09
CA ASN A 154 -8.30 -12.34 9.46
C ASN A 154 -8.73 -10.86 9.59
N LEU A 155 -9.34 -10.22 8.58
CA LEU A 155 -9.74 -8.82 8.71
C LEU A 155 -11.19 -8.65 8.27
N ASP A 156 -12.10 -8.81 9.25
CA ASP A 156 -13.53 -8.58 9.09
C ASP A 156 -13.88 -7.08 8.89
N ASP A 157 -12.98 -6.16 9.27
CA ASP A 157 -13.22 -4.72 9.29
C ASP A 157 -12.01 -3.91 8.76
N GLU A 158 -12.26 -2.98 7.83
CA GLU A 158 -11.33 -1.92 7.44
C GLU A 158 -11.41 -0.73 8.40
N ARG A 159 -10.27 -0.11 8.73
CA ARG A 159 -10.25 1.12 9.55
C ARG A 159 -10.45 2.35 8.67
N LEU A 160 -11.70 2.80 8.56
CA LEU A 160 -12.02 4.11 7.97
C LEU A 160 -11.33 5.25 8.73
N GLU A 161 -10.93 6.32 8.04
CA GLU A 161 -10.43 7.56 8.68
C GLU A 161 -11.44 8.12 9.71
N LEU A 162 -12.73 7.90 9.46
CA LEU A 162 -13.82 8.20 10.38
C LEU A 162 -13.62 7.54 11.76
N THR A 163 -13.06 6.33 11.81
CA THR A 163 -12.71 5.63 13.06
C THR A 163 -11.67 6.40 13.86
N ARG A 164 -10.67 7.00 13.21
CA ARG A 164 -9.64 7.81 13.89
C ARG A 164 -10.25 9.08 14.48
N LEU A 165 -11.12 9.75 13.74
CA LEU A 165 -11.80 10.97 14.19
C LEU A 165 -12.74 10.71 15.37
N VAL A 166 -13.50 9.62 15.33
CA VAL A 166 -14.36 9.21 16.45
C VAL A 166 -13.55 8.82 17.67
N ALA A 167 -12.45 8.07 17.51
CA ALA A 167 -11.57 7.73 18.62
C ALA A 167 -11.01 8.99 19.33
N GLN A 168 -10.63 10.01 18.55
CA GLN A 168 -10.17 11.29 19.08
C GLN A 168 -11.27 12.02 19.88
N CYS A 169 -12.51 12.03 19.39
CA CYS A 169 -13.67 12.57 20.10
C CYS A 169 -13.96 11.83 21.42
N ARG A 170 -13.91 10.49 21.41
CA ARG A 170 -14.15 9.64 22.60
C ARG A 170 -13.05 9.76 23.65
N ALA A 171 -11.80 9.98 23.23
CA ALA A 171 -10.66 10.13 24.12
C ALA A 171 -10.52 11.53 24.76
N ASN A 172 -11.46 12.45 24.53
CA ASN A 172 -11.42 13.86 25.00
C ASN A 172 -10.13 14.62 24.68
N SER A 173 -9.33 14.13 23.72
CA SER A 173 -8.01 14.67 23.42
C SER A 173 -8.15 15.78 22.38
N ASN A 174 -8.18 17.02 22.88
CA ASN A 174 -8.23 18.26 22.11
C ASN A 174 -9.32 18.29 21.02
N ARG A 175 -10.59 18.39 21.44
CA ARG A 175 -11.77 18.51 20.56
C ARG A 175 -11.65 19.66 19.53
N SER A 176 -10.82 20.66 19.80
CA SER A 176 -10.56 21.80 18.92
C SER A 176 -9.76 21.45 17.64
N ALA A 177 -9.11 20.28 17.59
CA ALA A 177 -8.39 19.81 16.41
C ALA A 177 -9.31 19.14 15.37
N VAL A 178 -10.57 18.86 15.72
CA VAL A 178 -11.54 18.20 14.84
C VAL A 178 -12.57 19.24 14.39
N ARG A 179 -12.59 19.55 13.08
CA ARG A 179 -13.47 20.58 12.51
C ARG A 179 -14.96 20.19 12.58
N THR A 180 -15.27 18.90 12.50
CA THR A 180 -16.64 18.38 12.51
C THR A 180 -17.11 18.10 13.94
N PRO A 181 -18.35 18.47 14.33
CA PRO A 181 -18.87 18.16 15.65
C PRO A 181 -18.86 16.65 15.94
N CYS A 182 -18.40 16.27 17.14
CA CYS A 182 -18.29 14.86 17.54
C CYS A 182 -19.62 14.10 17.42
N THR A 183 -20.77 14.74 17.66
CA THR A 183 -22.10 14.12 17.49
C THR A 183 -22.41 13.75 16.04
N THR A 184 -21.89 14.52 15.08
CA THR A 184 -22.04 14.22 13.64
C THR A 184 -21.13 13.06 13.25
N LEU A 185 -19.87 13.08 13.70
CA LEU A 185 -18.94 11.99 13.45
C LEU A 185 -19.41 10.65 14.04
N GLU A 186 -19.98 10.65 15.25
CA GLU A 186 -20.53 9.44 15.88
C GLU A 186 -21.73 8.87 15.10
N ARG A 187 -22.60 9.75 14.58
CA ARG A 187 -23.73 9.35 13.74
C ARG A 187 -23.25 8.78 12.41
N GLU A 188 -22.34 9.48 11.74
CA GLU A 188 -21.74 9.01 10.48
C GLU A 188 -21.00 7.68 10.67
N PHE A 189 -20.27 7.51 11.77
CA PHE A 189 -19.57 6.27 12.07
C PHE A 189 -20.54 5.11 12.30
N THR A 190 -21.63 5.35 13.02
CA THR A 190 -22.66 4.33 13.24
C THR A 190 -23.33 3.94 11.93
N ALA A 191 -23.63 4.92 11.06
CA ALA A 191 -24.20 4.67 9.74
C ALA A 191 -23.23 3.91 8.82
N ALA A 192 -21.97 4.34 8.73
CA ALA A 192 -20.95 3.70 7.91
C ALA A 192 -20.68 2.25 8.36
N ARG A 193 -20.66 1.99 9.68
CA ARG A 193 -20.56 0.61 10.19
C ARG A 193 -21.77 -0.24 9.85
N ALA A 194 -22.99 0.31 9.95
CA ALA A 194 -24.19 -0.43 9.60
C ALA A 194 -24.21 -0.79 8.11
N ASP A 195 -23.77 0.12 7.25
CA ASP A 195 -23.70 -0.08 5.81
C ASP A 195 -22.64 -1.12 5.44
N ALA A 196 -21.43 -1.04 6.03
CA ALA A 196 -20.38 -2.04 5.85
C ALA A 196 -20.83 -3.45 6.29
N VAL A 197 -21.52 -3.56 7.44
CA VAL A 197 -22.09 -4.84 7.92
C VAL A 197 -23.15 -5.37 6.95
N ALA A 198 -23.99 -4.50 6.39
CA ALA A 198 -25.01 -4.90 5.42
C ALA A 198 -24.40 -5.34 4.08
N GLN A 199 -23.39 -4.61 3.59
CA GLN A 199 -22.65 -4.95 2.38
C GLN A 199 -21.93 -6.30 2.54
N TRP A 200 -21.27 -6.52 3.69
CA TRP A 200 -20.64 -7.81 3.99
C TRP A 200 -21.66 -8.94 4.05
N ALA A 201 -22.80 -8.75 4.73
CA ALA A 201 -23.86 -9.74 4.78
C ALA A 201 -24.39 -10.15 3.39
N GLY A 202 -24.45 -9.20 2.45
CA GLY A 202 -24.84 -9.48 1.07
C GLY A 202 -23.76 -10.15 0.21
N LEU A 203 -22.48 -9.90 0.50
CA LEU A 203 -21.34 -10.48 -0.24
C LEU A 203 -20.90 -11.84 0.31
N ARG A 204 -21.21 -12.17 1.57
CA ARG A 204 -20.81 -13.43 2.20
C ARG A 204 -21.11 -14.67 1.35
N PRO A 205 -22.32 -14.89 0.81
CA PRO A 205 -22.62 -16.08 0.00
C PRO A 205 -21.74 -16.20 -1.25
N VAL A 206 -21.46 -15.07 -1.90
CA VAL A 206 -20.64 -14.98 -3.11
C VAL A 206 -19.16 -15.29 -2.82
N VAL A 207 -18.67 -14.89 -1.65
CA VAL A 207 -17.26 -15.08 -1.24
C VAL A 207 -17.02 -16.47 -0.67
N THR A 208 -17.99 -17.06 0.04
CA THR A 208 -17.86 -18.42 0.62
C THR A 208 -18.26 -19.53 -0.35
N GLY A 209 -18.90 -19.21 -1.47
CA GLY A 209 -19.33 -20.19 -2.47
C GLY A 209 -20.50 -21.05 -1.99
N ASP A 210 -21.37 -20.50 -1.14
CA ASP A 210 -22.53 -21.19 -0.54
C ASP A 210 -23.79 -21.14 -1.43
N ASP A 211 -23.66 -20.86 -2.72
CA ASP A 211 -24.76 -20.84 -3.71
C ASP A 211 -24.82 -22.12 -4.56
#